data_AF-A0A4Y3NA70-F1
#
_entry.id   AF-A0A4Y3NA70-F1
#
_cell.length_a   1.000
_cell.length_b   1.000
_cell.length_c   1.000
_cell.angle_alpha   90.00
_cell.angle_beta   90.00
_cell.angle_gamma   90.00
#
_symmetry.space_group_name_H-M   'P 1'
#
loop_
_entity.id
_entity.type
_entity.pdbx_description
1 polymer ?
#
loop_
_entity_poly.entity_id
_entity_poly.type
_entity_poly.pdbx_seq_one_letter_code
_entity_poly.pdbx_strand_id
1 'polypeptide(L)'
;MEENTAAVPQESRQPSAHDLEVLSRQLGRPVRDVVEIPARCVCGNPLVAATAPRLSNGTPFPTTFYLTHPVITSAVSRLEAGGLMNEMNERLTADDELAGAYRGAHEAYLQARNEIAHRSGTGAVPEIDGISAGGMPTRVKCLHVLVGHSLAAGPGVNPLGDQALDSITEWWTKDRCYCDGAWDTAGEAPSRDLSRHGPQGLPEIVGRPAPVRKSKTESESGKEGTA
;
A
#
# COMPACT_ATOMS: atom_id res chain seq x y z
N MET A 1 18.45 -20.23 -21.60
CA MET A 1 17.81 -19.12 -20.87
C MET A 1 16.33 -19.35 -21.00
N GLU A 2 15.74 -20.00 -20.01
CA GLU A 2 14.29 -20.18 -19.93
C GLU A 2 13.86 -19.42 -18.68
N GLU A 3 13.31 -18.23 -18.90
CA GLU A 3 12.65 -17.44 -17.87
C GLU A 3 11.36 -18.15 -17.47
N ASN A 4 11.42 -18.88 -16.36
CA ASN A 4 10.24 -19.47 -15.75
C ASN A 4 9.48 -18.39 -14.95
N THR A 5 8.81 -17.47 -15.65
CA THR A 5 7.81 -16.57 -15.07
C THR A 5 6.49 -17.33 -14.89
N ALA A 6 6.52 -18.36 -14.03
CA ALA A 6 5.31 -19.04 -13.64
C ALA A 6 4.63 -18.20 -12.55
N ALA A 7 3.56 -17.50 -12.93
CA ALA A 7 2.63 -16.92 -11.98
C ALA A 7 2.23 -17.99 -10.94
N VAL A 8 2.22 -17.59 -9.66
CA VAL A 8 1.83 -18.44 -8.53
C VAL A 8 0.49 -19.13 -8.83
N PRO A 9 0.40 -20.49 -8.85
CA PRO A 9 -0.81 -21.22 -9.21
C PRO A 9 -2.03 -20.78 -8.38
N GLN A 10 -3.21 -20.70 -8.98
CA GLN A 10 -4.42 -20.14 -8.33
C GLN A 10 -4.78 -20.81 -6.99
N GLU A 11 -4.59 -22.12 -6.84
CA GLU A 11 -4.84 -22.84 -5.57
C GLU A 11 -3.94 -22.38 -4.42
N SER A 12 -2.70 -21.96 -4.73
CA SER A 12 -1.75 -21.48 -3.72
C SER A 12 -2.02 -20.05 -3.23
N ARG A 13 -3.01 -19.35 -3.82
CA ARG A 13 -3.42 -18.00 -3.43
C ARG A 13 -4.50 -17.98 -2.35
N GLN A 14 -5.13 -19.11 -2.02
CA GLN A 14 -6.12 -19.14 -0.94
C GLN A 14 -5.44 -18.88 0.41
N PRO A 15 -5.97 -17.98 1.28
CA PRO A 15 -5.41 -17.76 2.60
C PRO A 15 -5.71 -18.94 3.52
N SER A 16 -4.67 -19.47 4.17
CA SER A 16 -4.80 -20.40 5.29
C SER A 16 -4.95 -19.65 6.63
N ALA A 17 -5.38 -20.33 7.70
CA ALA A 17 -5.38 -19.74 9.04
C ALA A 17 -3.98 -19.27 9.47
N HIS A 18 -2.95 -20.04 9.11
CA HIS A 18 -1.55 -19.68 9.35
C HIS A 18 -1.16 -18.38 8.62
N ASP A 19 -1.60 -18.20 7.37
CA ASP A 19 -1.35 -16.96 6.62
C ASP A 19 -1.93 -15.74 7.36
N LEU A 20 -3.15 -15.86 7.89
CA LEU A 20 -3.81 -14.77 8.62
C LEU A 20 -3.09 -14.42 9.93
N GLU A 21 -2.58 -15.42 10.65
CA GLU A 21 -1.74 -15.22 11.84
C GLU A 21 -0.43 -14.51 11.50
N VAL A 22 0.25 -14.98 10.45
CA VAL A 22 1.51 -14.38 9.99
C VAL A 22 1.29 -12.94 9.52
N LEU A 23 0.26 -12.69 8.69
CA LEU A 23 -0.11 -11.33 8.28
C LEU A 23 -0.39 -10.44 9.49
N SER A 24 -1.11 -10.95 10.48
CA SER A 24 -1.43 -10.17 11.67
C SER A 24 -0.19 -9.80 12.49
N ARG A 25 0.79 -10.72 12.60
CA ARG A 25 2.09 -10.47 13.24
C ARG A 25 2.92 -9.47 12.45
N GLN A 26 3.02 -9.65 11.13
CA GLN A 26 3.74 -8.73 10.23
C GLN A 26 3.18 -7.30 10.30
N LEU A 27 1.86 -7.16 10.43
CA LEU A 27 1.17 -5.87 10.53
C LEU A 27 1.12 -5.28 11.94
N GLY A 28 1.43 -6.08 12.98
CA GLY A 28 1.25 -5.71 14.38
C GLY A 28 -0.20 -5.49 14.80
N ARG A 29 -1.17 -6.01 14.04
CA ARG A 29 -2.62 -5.90 14.28
C ARG A 29 -3.37 -7.03 13.55
N PRO A 30 -4.61 -7.39 13.96
CA PRO A 30 -5.41 -8.33 13.19
C PRO A 30 -5.53 -7.92 11.73
N VAL A 31 -5.26 -8.87 10.82
CA VAL A 31 -5.52 -8.68 9.40
C VAL A 31 -7.04 -8.69 9.14
N ARG A 32 -7.50 -7.98 8.10
CA ARG A 32 -8.93 -7.77 7.84
C ARG A 32 -9.29 -8.22 6.44
N ASP A 33 -10.40 -8.95 6.35
CA ASP A 33 -11.11 -9.31 5.12
C ASP A 33 -10.18 -9.72 3.97
N VAL A 34 -9.16 -10.54 4.27
CA VAL A 34 -8.21 -11.07 3.29
C VAL A 34 -8.91 -12.10 2.43
N VAL A 35 -8.84 -11.91 1.12
CA VAL A 35 -9.48 -12.77 0.11
C VAL A 35 -8.46 -13.72 -0.50
N GLU A 36 -7.22 -13.26 -0.69
CA GLU A 36 -6.14 -14.05 -1.28
C GLU A 36 -4.75 -13.59 -0.82
N ILE A 37 -3.77 -14.47 -1.03
CA ILE A 37 -2.33 -14.24 -0.86
C ILE A 37 -1.70 -14.25 -2.26
N PRO A 38 -1.65 -13.11 -2.96
CA PRO A 38 -1.20 -13.08 -4.34
C PRO A 38 0.32 -13.20 -4.49
N ALA A 39 1.09 -12.98 -3.41
CA ALA A 39 2.54 -13.11 -3.41
C ALA A 39 3.06 -13.75 -2.11
N ARG A 40 3.97 -14.71 -2.26
CA ARG A 40 4.58 -15.48 -1.17
C ARG A 40 6.09 -15.42 -1.24
N CYS A 41 6.72 -15.49 -0.08
CA CYS A 41 8.16 -15.73 0.06
C CYS A 41 8.47 -17.17 -0.39
N VAL A 42 9.74 -17.46 -0.72
CA VAL A 42 10.20 -18.82 -1.04
C VAL A 42 9.97 -19.83 0.09
N CYS A 43 9.80 -19.38 1.34
CA CYS A 43 9.43 -20.23 2.47
C CYS A 43 7.90 -20.41 2.65
N GLY A 44 7.08 -19.85 1.76
CA GLY A 44 5.61 -19.94 1.79
C GLY A 44 4.89 -18.81 2.53
N ASN A 45 5.59 -18.05 3.38
CA ASN A 45 4.98 -16.94 4.13
C ASN A 45 4.44 -15.83 3.20
N PRO A 46 3.33 -15.18 3.56
CA PRO A 46 2.74 -14.12 2.75
C PRO A 46 3.65 -12.88 2.70
N LEU A 47 3.76 -12.30 1.50
CA LEU A 47 4.39 -10.99 1.27
C LEU A 47 3.35 -9.89 1.10
N VAL A 48 2.24 -10.24 0.45
CA VAL A 48 1.14 -9.34 0.11
C VAL A 48 -0.16 -10.04 0.48
N ALA A 49 -1.08 -9.30 1.08
CA ALA A 49 -2.48 -9.70 1.24
C ALA A 49 -3.32 -8.96 0.19
N ALA A 50 -4.28 -9.64 -0.44
CA ALA A 50 -5.32 -8.96 -1.18
C ALA A 50 -6.62 -8.91 -0.36
N THR A 51 -7.07 -7.69 -0.05
CA THR A 51 -8.22 -7.42 0.82
C THR A 51 -9.45 -7.06 0.00
N ALA A 52 -10.62 -7.46 0.50
CA ALA A 52 -11.90 -7.10 -0.10
C ALA A 52 -12.04 -5.56 -0.23
N PRO A 53 -12.65 -5.04 -1.31
CA PRO A 53 -12.77 -3.60 -1.53
C PRO A 53 -13.73 -2.90 -0.56
N ARG A 54 -14.49 -3.66 0.22
CA ARG A 54 -15.25 -3.20 1.38
C ARG A 54 -15.04 -4.22 2.49
N LEU A 55 -14.71 -3.71 3.67
CA LEU A 55 -14.55 -4.53 4.87
C LEU A 55 -15.91 -5.03 5.37
N SER A 56 -15.92 -6.09 6.16
CA SER A 56 -17.13 -6.66 6.77
C SER A 56 -17.90 -5.67 7.66
N ASN A 57 -17.23 -4.63 8.18
CA ASN A 57 -17.86 -3.53 8.91
C ASN A 57 -18.49 -2.44 8.02
N GLY A 58 -18.49 -2.63 6.69
CA GLY A 58 -19.05 -1.72 5.69
C GLY A 58 -18.08 -0.64 5.17
N THR A 59 -16.87 -0.52 5.74
CA THR A 59 -15.92 0.54 5.35
C THR A 59 -15.30 0.26 3.97
N PRO A 60 -15.34 1.21 3.01
CA PRO A 60 -14.60 1.08 1.75
C PRO A 60 -13.09 0.96 2.00
N PHE A 61 -12.44 0.05 1.29
CA PHE A 61 -11.01 -0.21 1.42
C PHE A 61 -10.31 -0.10 0.05
N PRO A 62 -9.81 1.09 -0.32
CA PRO A 62 -9.27 1.33 -1.67
C PRO A 62 -7.97 0.56 -1.97
N THR A 63 -7.24 0.13 -0.93
CA THR A 63 -5.96 -0.57 -1.07
C THR A 63 -6.19 -2.07 -1.07
N THR A 64 -6.37 -2.65 -2.24
CA THR A 64 -6.55 -4.07 -2.47
C THR A 64 -5.30 -4.85 -2.11
N PHE A 65 -4.13 -4.49 -2.66
CA PHE A 65 -2.86 -5.18 -2.41
C PHE A 65 -2.08 -4.50 -1.28
N TYR A 66 -2.02 -5.16 -0.13
CA TYR A 66 -1.36 -4.66 1.06
C TYR A 66 -0.02 -5.39 1.27
N LEU A 67 1.09 -4.68 1.09
CA LEU A 67 2.44 -5.20 1.35
C LEU A 67 2.66 -5.32 2.86
N THR A 68 2.96 -6.52 3.36
CA THR A 68 2.99 -6.78 4.81
C THR A 68 4.38 -7.16 5.32
N HIS A 69 5.24 -7.75 4.49
CA HIS A 69 6.52 -8.29 4.95
C HIS A 69 7.46 -7.18 5.52
N PRO A 70 7.84 -7.21 6.81
CA PRO A 70 8.56 -6.12 7.48
C PRO A 70 9.88 -5.70 6.85
N VAL A 71 10.65 -6.65 6.30
CA VAL A 71 11.90 -6.33 5.60
C VAL A 71 11.65 -5.52 4.33
N ILE A 72 10.62 -5.89 3.56
CA ILE A 72 10.28 -5.21 2.30
C ILE A 72 9.67 -3.84 2.60
N THR A 73 8.73 -3.75 3.54
CA THR A 73 8.12 -2.47 3.93
C THR A 73 9.17 -1.49 4.47
N SER A 74 10.12 -1.98 5.27
CA SER A 74 11.24 -1.16 5.75
C SER A 74 12.14 -0.69 4.60
N ALA A 75 12.49 -1.56 3.66
CA ALA A 75 13.30 -1.21 2.49
C ALA A 75 12.60 -0.17 1.60
N VAL A 76 11.31 -0.36 1.33
CA VAL A 76 10.50 0.59 0.56
C VAL A 76 10.37 1.93 1.28
N SER A 77 10.21 1.93 2.61
CA SER A 77 10.21 3.16 3.41
C SER A 77 11.52 3.94 3.29
N ARG A 78 12.67 3.27 3.14
CA ARG A 78 13.96 3.94 2.90
C ARG A 78 13.97 4.65 1.55
N LEU A 79 13.43 4.03 0.50
CA LEU A 79 13.30 4.66 -0.82
C LEU A 79 12.35 5.87 -0.79
N GLU A 80 11.21 5.74 -0.10
CA GLU A 80 10.27 6.85 0.07
C GLU A 80 10.93 8.04 0.79
N ALA A 81 11.67 7.78 1.87
CA ALA A 81 12.42 8.80 2.60
C ALA A 81 13.59 9.39 1.78
N GLY A 82 14.16 8.58 0.87
CA GLY A 82 15.22 8.99 -0.06
C GLY A 82 14.75 9.87 -1.22
N GLY A 83 13.44 10.08 -1.39
CA GLY A 83 12.91 10.99 -2.40
C GLY A 83 12.58 10.36 -3.76
N LEU A 84 12.71 9.03 -3.90
CA LEU A 84 12.47 8.33 -5.18
C LEU A 84 11.09 8.64 -5.79
N MET A 85 10.06 8.84 -4.96
CA MET A 85 8.73 9.20 -5.44
C MET A 85 8.70 10.54 -6.17
N ASN A 86 9.53 11.52 -5.78
CA ASN A 86 9.59 12.82 -6.46
C ASN A 86 10.18 12.65 -7.87
N GLU A 87 11.28 11.91 -8.00
CA GLU A 87 11.90 11.59 -9.28
C GLU A 87 10.94 10.84 -10.22
N MET A 88 10.21 9.86 -9.68
CA MET A 88 9.19 9.14 -10.44
C MET A 88 8.05 10.05 -10.91
N ASN A 89 7.60 10.98 -10.08
CA ASN A 89 6.56 11.95 -10.45
C ASN A 89 7.01 12.93 -11.53
N GLU A 90 8.27 13.39 -11.47
CA GLU A 90 8.87 14.21 -12.52
C GLU A 90 8.91 13.46 -13.86
N ARG A 91 9.35 12.20 -13.83
CA ARG A 91 9.37 11.34 -15.02
C ARG A 91 7.98 11.07 -15.58
N LEU A 92 6.98 10.82 -14.74
CA LEU A 92 5.59 10.67 -15.19
C LEU A 92 5.05 11.89 -15.94
N THR A 93 5.62 13.08 -15.69
CA THR A 93 5.23 14.31 -16.40
C THR A 93 5.99 14.49 -17.71
N ALA A 94 7.19 13.92 -17.82
CA ALA A 94 8.10 14.13 -18.95
C ALA A 94 8.11 12.97 -19.98
N ASP A 95 7.67 11.78 -19.58
CA ASP A 95 7.74 10.55 -20.38
C ASP A 95 6.34 9.98 -20.62
N ASP A 96 5.84 10.20 -21.84
CA ASP A 96 4.51 9.75 -22.26
C ASP A 96 4.37 8.22 -22.32
N GLU A 97 5.47 7.51 -22.60
CA GLU A 97 5.48 6.04 -22.65
C GLU A 97 5.34 5.47 -21.23
N LEU A 98 6.12 5.99 -20.28
CA LEU A 98 6.00 5.63 -18.86
C LEU A 98 4.59 5.97 -18.32
N ALA A 99 4.07 7.16 -18.65
CA ALA A 99 2.73 7.56 -18.25
C ALA A 99 1.65 6.63 -18.85
N GLY A 100 1.84 6.17 -20.09
CA GLY A 100 1.00 5.16 -20.74
C GLY A 100 1.04 3.81 -20.03
N ALA A 101 2.23 3.30 -19.74
CA ALA A 101 2.41 2.05 -19.02
C ALA A 101 1.82 2.11 -17.59
N TYR A 102 1.98 3.24 -16.90
CA TYR A 102 1.42 3.42 -15.55
C TYR A 102 -0.11 3.58 -15.55
N ARG A 103 -0.71 4.10 -16.63
CA ARG A 103 -2.17 3.99 -16.88
C ARG A 103 -2.60 2.53 -17.09
N GLY A 104 -1.83 1.73 -17.82
CA GLY A 104 -2.07 0.29 -17.93
C GLY A 104 -2.04 -0.42 -16.57
N ALA A 105 -1.07 -0.07 -15.71
CA ALA A 105 -1.01 -0.57 -14.34
C ALA A 105 -2.25 -0.21 -13.51
N HIS A 106 -2.78 1.00 -13.68
CA HIS A 106 -4.02 1.43 -13.04
C HIS A 106 -5.22 0.59 -13.48
N GLU A 107 -5.38 0.35 -14.78
CA GLU A 107 -6.47 -0.46 -15.32
C GLU A 107 -6.38 -1.92 -14.84
N ALA A 108 -5.18 -2.50 -14.86
CA ALA A 108 -4.93 -3.84 -14.33
C ALA A 108 -5.28 -3.95 -12.84
N TYR A 109 -4.95 -2.92 -12.04
CA TYR A 109 -5.31 -2.87 -10.63
C TYR A 109 -6.83 -2.87 -10.43
N LEU A 110 -7.56 -2.04 -11.20
CA LEU A 110 -9.02 -1.96 -11.12
C LEU A 110 -9.67 -3.29 -11.50
N GLN A 111 -9.19 -3.93 -12.56
CA GLN A 111 -9.64 -5.26 -12.97
C GLN A 111 -9.43 -6.28 -11.84
N ALA A 112 -8.21 -6.38 -11.31
CA ALA A 112 -7.90 -7.35 -10.26
C ALA A 112 -8.73 -7.10 -8.99
N ARG A 113 -8.99 -5.83 -8.63
CA ARG A 113 -9.90 -5.51 -7.52
C ARG A 113 -11.33 -5.98 -7.79
N ASN A 114 -11.84 -5.81 -9.01
CA ASN A 114 -13.19 -6.28 -9.36
C ASN A 114 -13.30 -7.80 -9.28
N GLU A 115 -12.25 -8.52 -9.68
CA GLU A 115 -12.17 -9.97 -9.53
C GLU A 115 -12.16 -10.38 -8.05
N ILE A 116 -11.41 -9.67 -7.20
CA ILE A 116 -11.42 -9.87 -5.74
C ILE A 116 -12.80 -9.57 -5.16
N ALA A 117 -13.47 -8.51 -5.60
CA ALA A 117 -14.83 -8.15 -5.18
C ALA A 117 -15.84 -9.25 -5.50
N HIS A 118 -15.69 -9.88 -6.67
CA HIS A 118 -16.51 -11.01 -7.08
C HIS A 118 -16.26 -12.22 -6.18
N ARG A 119 -14.98 -12.58 -5.95
CA ARG A 119 -14.60 -13.69 -5.06
C ARG A 119 -15.07 -13.50 -3.62
N SER A 120 -15.01 -12.28 -3.09
CA SER A 120 -15.42 -11.97 -1.72
C SER A 120 -16.92 -11.74 -1.56
N GLY A 121 -17.70 -11.73 -2.65
CA GLY A 121 -19.13 -11.40 -2.61
C GLY A 121 -19.42 -9.96 -2.19
N THR A 122 -18.43 -9.06 -2.26
CA THR A 122 -18.56 -7.66 -1.83
C THR A 122 -19.46 -6.84 -2.77
N GLY A 123 -19.53 -7.22 -4.04
CA GLY A 123 -20.25 -6.45 -5.06
C GLY A 123 -19.56 -5.11 -5.39
N ALA A 124 -20.31 -4.20 -5.99
CA ALA A 124 -19.82 -2.87 -6.36
C ALA A 124 -19.55 -1.98 -5.12
N VAL A 125 -18.49 -1.18 -5.18
CA VAL A 125 -18.11 -0.22 -4.13
C VAL A 125 -17.98 1.18 -4.76
N PRO A 126 -19.10 1.91 -4.94
CA PRO A 126 -19.12 3.18 -5.67
C PRO A 126 -18.15 4.25 -5.12
N GLU A 127 -17.86 4.23 -3.83
CA GLU A 127 -16.97 5.20 -3.16
C GLU A 127 -15.52 5.15 -3.65
N ILE A 128 -15.11 4.05 -4.27
CA ILE A 128 -13.75 3.84 -4.78
C ILE A 128 -13.74 3.44 -6.27
N ASP A 129 -14.87 3.59 -6.95
CA ASP A 129 -14.98 3.26 -8.37
C ASP A 129 -14.03 4.14 -9.21
N GLY A 130 -13.34 3.53 -10.18
CA GLY A 130 -12.27 4.20 -10.95
C GLY A 130 -11.05 4.68 -10.14
N ILE A 131 -11.00 4.48 -8.82
CA ILE A 131 -9.88 4.93 -7.97
C ILE A 131 -9.01 3.74 -7.59
N SER A 132 -7.83 3.62 -8.19
CA SER A 132 -6.81 2.67 -7.71
C SER A 132 -6.07 3.23 -6.49
N ALA A 133 -5.10 2.49 -5.96
CA ALA A 133 -4.27 2.94 -4.84
C ALA A 133 -2.92 3.51 -5.30
N GLY A 134 -2.07 3.96 -4.36
CA GLY A 134 -0.72 4.45 -4.68
C GLY A 134 -0.64 5.80 -5.42
N GLY A 135 -1.76 6.45 -5.75
CA GLY A 135 -1.79 7.72 -6.50
C GLY A 135 -1.86 7.54 -8.02
N MET A 136 -1.88 6.29 -8.49
CA MET A 136 -2.12 5.92 -9.88
C MET A 136 -3.39 6.59 -10.44
N PRO A 137 -3.43 6.87 -11.77
CA PRO A 137 -2.34 6.71 -12.73
C PRO A 137 -1.46 7.96 -12.90
N THR A 138 -1.72 9.03 -12.17
CA THR A 138 -1.11 10.35 -12.47
C THR A 138 0.07 10.70 -11.57
N ARG A 139 0.21 10.02 -10.43
CA ARG A 139 1.30 10.26 -9.48
C ARG A 139 1.65 9.02 -8.66
N VAL A 140 2.78 9.10 -7.97
CA VAL A 140 3.19 8.18 -6.92
C VAL A 140 3.03 8.89 -5.58
N LYS A 141 2.12 8.37 -4.75
CA LYS A 141 1.88 8.84 -3.37
C LYS A 141 2.49 7.91 -2.31
N CYS A 142 2.69 6.64 -2.67
CA CYS A 142 3.20 5.60 -1.77
C CYS A 142 3.71 4.41 -2.60
N LEU A 143 4.97 4.05 -2.41
CA LEU A 143 5.63 2.93 -3.08
C LEU A 143 5.18 1.58 -2.53
N HIS A 144 4.79 1.49 -1.26
CA HIS A 144 4.35 0.23 -0.65
C HIS A 144 3.21 -0.44 -1.43
N VAL A 145 2.26 0.36 -1.90
CA VAL A 145 1.14 -0.11 -2.71
C VAL A 145 1.60 -0.53 -4.11
N LEU A 146 2.53 0.21 -4.72
CA LEU A 146 3.03 -0.13 -6.05
C LEU A 146 3.82 -1.43 -6.03
N VAL A 147 4.69 -1.61 -5.04
CA VAL A 147 5.43 -2.86 -4.80
C VAL A 147 4.46 -4.01 -4.49
N GLY A 148 3.45 -3.78 -3.64
CA GLY A 148 2.41 -4.78 -3.37
C GLY A 148 1.67 -5.20 -4.65
N HIS A 149 1.35 -4.24 -5.52
CA HIS A 149 0.71 -4.52 -6.80
C HIS A 149 1.64 -5.27 -7.78
N SER A 150 2.90 -4.85 -7.92
CA SER A 150 3.90 -5.54 -8.76
C SER A 150 4.11 -6.99 -8.34
N LEU A 151 4.24 -7.25 -7.04
CA LEU A 151 4.39 -8.61 -6.52
C LEU A 151 3.14 -9.48 -6.80
N ALA A 152 1.94 -8.87 -6.75
CA ALA A 152 0.68 -9.58 -6.98
C ALA A 152 0.39 -9.85 -8.47
N ALA A 153 0.65 -8.87 -9.33
CA ALA A 153 0.34 -8.92 -10.75
C ALA A 153 1.45 -9.56 -11.59
N GLY A 154 2.70 -9.48 -11.10
CA GLY A 154 3.89 -9.97 -11.79
C GLY A 154 4.66 -8.86 -12.51
N PRO A 155 5.91 -9.18 -12.95
CA PRO A 155 6.79 -8.21 -13.60
C PRO A 155 6.18 -7.63 -14.89
N GLY A 156 6.45 -6.36 -15.14
CA GLY A 156 6.02 -5.63 -16.33
C GLY A 156 4.62 -5.01 -16.22
N VAL A 157 3.81 -5.37 -15.22
CA VAL A 157 2.46 -4.83 -15.06
C VAL A 157 2.48 -3.43 -14.45
N ASN A 158 3.37 -3.17 -13.49
CA ASN A 158 3.48 -1.88 -12.82
C ASN A 158 4.93 -1.39 -12.84
N PRO A 159 5.33 -0.61 -13.86
CA PRO A 159 6.75 -0.30 -14.10
C PRO A 159 7.42 0.43 -12.92
N LEU A 160 6.68 1.27 -12.20
CA LEU A 160 7.21 1.99 -11.04
C LEU A 160 7.29 1.12 -9.78
N GLY A 161 6.39 0.15 -9.64
CA GLY A 161 6.49 -0.87 -8.59
C GLY A 161 7.66 -1.82 -8.85
N ASP A 162 7.91 -2.17 -10.11
CA ASP A 162 9.04 -3.02 -10.51
C ASP A 162 10.37 -2.31 -10.32
N GLN A 163 10.47 -1.04 -10.73
CA GLN A 163 11.63 -0.21 -10.44
C GLN A 163 11.91 -0.12 -8.92
N ALA A 164 10.87 0.00 -8.10
CA ALA A 164 11.03 0.03 -6.64
C ALA A 164 11.54 -1.32 -6.09
N LEU A 165 11.10 -2.46 -6.66
CA LEU A 165 11.63 -3.78 -6.32
C LEU A 165 13.11 -3.92 -6.69
N ASP A 166 13.51 -3.45 -7.87
CA ASP A 166 14.92 -3.47 -8.29
C ASP A 166 15.80 -2.58 -7.38
N SER A 167 15.23 -1.46 -6.93
CA SER A 167 15.92 -0.49 -6.06
C SER A 167 16.11 -0.97 -4.61
N ILE A 168 15.43 -2.04 -4.17
CA ILE A 168 15.59 -2.59 -2.81
C ILE A 168 16.43 -3.86 -2.75
N THR A 169 17.08 -4.25 -3.86
CA THR A 169 17.83 -5.52 -3.97
C THR A 169 18.98 -5.67 -2.97
N GLU A 170 19.53 -4.57 -2.44
CA GLU A 170 20.49 -4.58 -1.33
C GLU A 170 19.88 -5.19 -0.05
N TRP A 171 18.60 -4.97 0.20
CA TRP A 171 17.91 -5.39 1.44
C TRP A 171 17.04 -6.62 1.26
N TRP A 172 16.51 -6.85 0.06
CA TRP A 172 15.60 -7.96 -0.22
C TRP A 172 15.63 -8.38 -1.69
N THR A 173 15.67 -9.69 -1.92
CA THR A 173 15.49 -10.29 -3.26
C THR A 173 14.41 -11.35 -3.23
N LYS A 174 13.72 -11.54 -4.36
CA LYS A 174 12.57 -12.45 -4.48
C LYS A 174 12.90 -13.94 -4.29
N ASP A 175 14.15 -14.31 -4.52
CA ASP A 175 14.66 -15.69 -4.55
C ASP A 175 15.23 -16.16 -3.22
N ARG A 176 15.30 -15.29 -2.21
CA ARG A 176 15.83 -15.60 -0.87
C ARG A 176 14.78 -15.34 0.22
N CYS A 177 14.83 -16.15 1.28
CA CYS A 177 14.00 -15.95 2.46
C CYS A 177 14.61 -14.91 3.41
N TYR A 178 13.76 -13.98 3.88
CA TYR A 178 14.09 -12.95 4.88
C TYR A 178 13.08 -12.93 6.04
N CYS A 179 12.39 -14.05 6.28
CA CYS A 179 11.34 -14.11 7.29
C CYS A 179 11.86 -14.32 8.71
N ASP A 180 13.02 -14.97 8.86
CA ASP A 180 13.60 -15.25 10.17
C ASP A 180 13.98 -13.95 10.89
N GLY A 181 13.49 -13.80 12.13
CA GLY A 181 13.66 -12.59 12.94
C GLY A 181 12.99 -11.31 12.43
N ALA A 182 12.25 -11.36 11.31
CA ALA A 182 11.63 -10.16 10.72
C ALA A 182 10.37 -9.67 11.46
N TRP A 183 9.69 -10.56 12.17
CA TRP A 183 8.59 -10.27 13.10
C TRP A 183 8.65 -11.27 14.26
N ASP A 184 7.84 -11.06 15.29
CA ASP A 184 7.70 -12.04 16.37
C ASP A 184 6.95 -13.28 15.86
N THR A 185 7.70 -14.32 15.50
CA THR A 185 7.17 -15.59 15.00
C THR A 185 6.68 -16.52 16.12
N ALA A 186 7.08 -16.26 17.37
CA ALA A 186 6.80 -17.11 18.53
C ALA A 186 5.66 -16.56 19.41
N GLY A 187 5.44 -15.25 19.39
CA GLY A 187 4.39 -14.57 20.14
C GLY A 187 2.98 -14.83 19.61
N GLU A 188 1.99 -14.58 20.46
CA GLU A 188 0.58 -14.67 20.08
C GLU A 188 0.25 -13.62 19.00
N ALA A 189 -0.54 -14.02 18.00
CA ALA A 189 -0.97 -13.09 16.98
C ALA A 189 -1.82 -11.97 17.62
N PRO A 190 -1.65 -10.70 17.21
CA PRO A 190 -2.45 -9.60 17.75
C PRO A 190 -3.95 -9.86 17.57
N SER A 191 -4.73 -9.76 18.64
CA SER A 191 -6.17 -10.06 18.65
C SER A 191 -7.07 -8.81 18.67
N ARG A 192 -6.51 -7.63 18.93
CA ARG A 192 -7.26 -6.36 19.02
C ARG A 192 -6.93 -5.44 17.85
N ASP A 193 -7.95 -5.05 17.07
CA ASP A 193 -7.78 -4.03 16.04
C ASP A 193 -7.74 -2.64 16.68
N LEU A 194 -6.55 -2.04 16.74
CA LEU A 194 -6.34 -0.66 17.19
C LEU A 194 -6.30 0.34 16.02
N SER A 195 -6.68 -0.09 14.81
CA SER A 195 -6.71 0.77 13.63
C SER A 195 -7.71 1.91 13.82
N ARG A 196 -7.31 3.12 13.41
CA ARG A 196 -8.13 4.33 13.51
C ARG A 196 -9.31 4.37 12.52
N HIS A 197 -9.67 3.26 11.88
CA HIS A 197 -10.64 3.22 10.75
C HIS A 197 -11.84 2.27 10.98
N GLY A 198 -12.23 2.01 12.23
CA GLY A 198 -13.56 1.48 12.56
C GLY A 198 -14.53 2.60 12.95
N PRO A 199 -15.85 2.35 13.05
CA PRO A 199 -16.78 3.30 13.65
C PRO A 199 -16.40 3.43 15.12
N GLN A 200 -15.63 4.46 15.44
CA GLN A 200 -15.21 4.73 16.80
C GLN A 200 -16.46 5.19 17.56
N GLY A 201 -17.04 4.28 18.35
CA GLY A 201 -17.87 4.64 19.48
C GLY A 201 -17.03 5.36 20.54
N LEU A 202 -16.49 6.53 20.21
CA LEU A 202 -15.83 7.44 21.12
C LEU A 202 -16.61 8.78 21.09
N PRO A 203 -16.85 9.40 22.26
CA PRO A 203 -17.65 10.62 22.36
C PRO A 203 -17.05 11.73 21.50
N GLU A 204 -17.90 12.56 20.87
CA GLU A 204 -17.53 13.64 19.96
C GLU A 204 -16.32 14.44 20.46
N ILE A 205 -15.13 14.12 19.93
CA ILE A 205 -13.97 14.97 20.10
C ILE A 205 -14.10 16.06 19.04
N VAL A 206 -14.74 17.16 19.43
CA VAL A 206 -14.65 18.42 18.69
C VAL A 206 -13.17 18.76 18.60
N GLY A 207 -12.59 18.56 17.42
CA GLY A 207 -11.19 18.87 17.17
C GLY A 207 -10.91 20.33 17.51
N ARG A 208 -9.83 20.59 18.26
CA ARG A 208 -9.37 21.97 18.49
C ARG A 208 -9.18 22.66 17.14
N PRO A 209 -9.73 23.88 16.95
CA PRO A 209 -9.57 24.59 15.68
C PRO A 209 -8.09 24.84 15.39
N ALA A 210 -7.75 24.78 14.10
CA ALA A 210 -6.40 24.99 13.61
C ALA A 210 -5.85 26.34 14.08
N PRO A 211 -4.58 26.43 14.51
CA PRO A 211 -3.99 27.70 14.90
C PRO A 211 -3.94 28.65 13.69
N VAL A 212 -4.53 29.83 13.86
CA VAL A 212 -4.54 30.88 12.85
C VAL A 212 -3.10 31.37 12.63
N ARG A 213 -2.57 31.20 11.42
CA ARG A 213 -1.30 31.81 11.01
C ARG A 213 -1.49 33.32 10.93
N LYS A 214 -0.76 34.09 11.75
CA LYS A 214 -0.65 35.55 11.58
C LYS A 214 0.11 35.83 10.29
N SER A 215 -0.54 36.49 9.33
CA SER A 215 0.13 37.08 8.17
C SER A 215 1.04 38.22 8.63
N LYS A 216 2.20 38.32 7.99
CA LYS A 216 3.27 39.26 8.31
C LYS A 216 3.30 40.36 7.25
N THR A 217 2.54 41.43 7.47
CA THR A 217 2.60 42.74 6.79
C THR A 217 1.76 43.68 7.67
N GLU A 218 2.16 44.88 8.10
CA GLU A 218 3.05 45.89 7.53
C GLU A 218 3.87 46.57 8.64
N SER A 219 5.12 46.86 8.32
CA SER A 219 5.87 47.94 8.96
C SER A 219 5.46 49.29 8.37
N GLU A 220 5.58 50.33 9.19
CA GLU A 220 5.61 51.77 8.85
C GLU A 220 4.30 52.56 8.97
N SER A 221 4.17 53.34 10.05
CA SER A 221 4.05 54.82 9.99
C SER A 221 3.79 55.40 11.38
N GLY A 222 4.42 56.55 11.69
CA GLY A 222 3.97 57.44 12.77
C GLY A 222 4.88 57.60 13.98
N LYS A 223 6.09 58.15 13.79
CA LYS A 223 6.72 59.00 14.82
C LYS A 223 6.22 60.45 14.61
N GLU A 224 5.27 60.88 15.44
CA GLU A 224 4.93 62.27 15.79
C GLU A 224 4.62 62.21 17.30
N GLY A 225 5.17 63.00 18.23
CA GLY A 225 5.57 64.40 18.16
C GLY A 225 4.52 65.24 18.90
N THR A 226 4.90 65.83 20.05
CA THR A 226 4.19 66.85 20.88
C THR A 226 3.16 66.28 21.89
N ALA A 227 3.13 66.63 23.18
CA ALA A 227 3.65 67.79 23.93
C ALA A 227 4.15 67.37 25.33
#